data_AF-A0A7J7I7W5-F1
#
_entry.id   AF-A0A7J7I7W5-F1
#
_cell.length_a   1.000
_cell.length_b   1.000
_cell.length_c   1.000
_cell.angle_alpha   90.00
_cell.angle_beta   90.00
_cell.angle_gamma   90.00
#
_symmetry.space_group_name_H-M   'P 1'
#
loop_
_entity.id
_entity.type
_entity.pdbx_description
1 polymer ?
#
loop_
_entity_poly.entity_id
_entity_poly.type
_entity_poly.pdbx_seq_one_letter_code
_entity_poly.pdbx_strand_id
1 'polypeptide(L)'
;MHQDTSEDHEVVNEKLKEIFGITNSTPMVRQVIAEVCDIVAERGARLAGAGIVGTIKKLGRIANKRSVVTVEGGLYEHYRVFRNYLHSSVWEMLGNELSDNVIIEHSHGGSGAGSLFLAASQTENDDS
;
A
#
# COMPACT_ATOMS: atom_id res chain seq x y z
N MET A 1 13.97 7.84 -4.56
CA MET A 1 14.19 6.61 -5.34
C MET A 1 13.23 6.57 -6.53
N HIS A 2 11.95 6.19 -6.39
CA HIS A 2 11.04 6.06 -7.56
C HIS A 2 10.53 7.36 -8.20
N GLN A 3 10.68 8.49 -7.52
CA GLN A 3 10.40 9.80 -8.10
C GLN A 3 11.64 10.44 -8.71
N ASP A 4 12.79 9.76 -8.63
CA ASP A 4 14.00 10.19 -9.32
C ASP A 4 13.82 9.94 -10.81
N THR A 5 13.83 11.01 -11.59
CA THR A 5 13.71 10.98 -13.05
C THR A 5 14.99 11.44 -13.73
N SER A 6 16.06 11.66 -12.95
CA SER A 6 17.37 12.01 -13.49
C SER A 6 18.01 10.80 -14.17
N GLU A 7 18.74 11.03 -15.27
CA GLU A 7 19.42 9.96 -16.01
C GLU A 7 20.43 9.21 -15.13
N ASP A 8 21.10 9.95 -14.24
CA ASP A 8 22.16 9.43 -13.38
C ASP A 8 21.71 9.01 -11.98
N HIS A 9 20.40 9.00 -11.69
CA HIS A 9 19.86 8.64 -10.37
C HIS A 9 20.46 9.50 -9.23
N GLU A 10 20.41 10.82 -9.37
CA GLU A 10 20.99 11.80 -8.45
C GLU A 10 20.44 11.68 -7.02
N VAL A 11 19.14 11.41 -6.87
CA VAL A 11 18.52 11.23 -5.56
C VAL A 11 19.05 9.97 -4.90
N VAL A 12 19.29 8.90 -5.67
CA VAL A 12 19.94 7.68 -5.17
C VAL A 12 21.35 8.00 -4.70
N ASN A 13 22.13 8.76 -5.51
CA ASN A 13 23.48 9.17 -5.15
C ASN A 13 23.52 10.00 -3.86
N GLU A 14 22.61 10.96 -3.73
CA GLU A 14 22.46 11.81 -2.55
C GLU A 14 22.18 10.96 -1.31
N LYS A 15 21.21 10.03 -1.37
CA LYS A 15 20.88 9.18 -0.22
C LYS A 15 22.01 8.21 0.12
N LEU A 16 22.75 7.70 -0.86
CA LEU A 16 23.95 6.90 -0.63
C LEU A 16 25.03 7.67 0.12
N LYS A 17 25.24 8.94 -0.23
CA LYS A 17 26.20 9.81 0.45
C LYS A 17 25.74 10.21 1.85
N GLU A 18 24.51 10.70 1.98
CA GLU A 18 24.00 11.28 3.24
C GLU A 18 23.72 10.24 4.33
N ILE A 19 23.14 9.10 3.95
CA ILE A 19 22.68 8.08 4.91
C ILE A 19 23.75 7.02 5.13
N PHE A 20 24.43 6.61 4.06
CA PHE A 20 25.33 5.46 4.09
C PHE A 20 26.82 5.84 4.00
N GLY A 21 27.15 7.12 3.80
CA GLY A 21 28.54 7.59 3.67
C GLY A 21 29.24 7.12 2.40
N ILE A 22 28.49 6.61 1.41
CA ILE A 22 29.05 6.09 0.15
C ILE A 22 29.20 7.27 -0.81
N THR A 23 30.43 7.78 -0.93
CA THR A 23 30.71 8.99 -1.74
C THR A 23 30.98 8.68 -3.21
N ASN A 24 31.31 7.43 -3.55
CA ASN A 24 31.66 7.01 -4.90
C ASN A 24 30.75 5.87 -5.33
N SER A 25 29.87 6.13 -6.29
CA SER A 25 29.01 5.12 -6.93
C SER A 25 29.02 5.33 -8.45
N THR A 26 28.99 4.23 -9.21
CA THR A 26 28.83 4.32 -10.67
C THR A 26 27.34 4.45 -11.02
N PRO A 27 26.98 5.02 -12.18
CA PRO A 27 25.59 5.08 -12.63
C PRO A 27 24.90 3.71 -12.61
N MET A 28 25.60 2.66 -13.05
CA MET A 28 25.10 1.28 -13.03
C MET A 28 24.74 0.81 -11.61
N VAL A 29 25.57 1.09 -10.60
CA VAL A 29 25.27 0.73 -9.20
C VAL A 29 24.02 1.45 -8.71
N ARG A 30 23.86 2.73 -9.05
CA ARG A 30 22.69 3.51 -8.62
C ARG A 30 21.39 3.02 -9.29
N GLN A 31 21.47 2.63 -10.57
CA GLN A 31 20.35 2.01 -11.26
C GLN A 31 19.93 0.69 -10.59
N VAL A 32 20.88 -0.20 -10.32
CA VAL A 32 20.59 -1.48 -9.63
C VAL A 32 19.92 -1.24 -8.27
N ILE A 33 20.37 -0.23 -7.53
CA ILE A 33 19.77 0.13 -6.24
C ILE A 33 18.32 0.61 -6.41
N ALA A 34 18.03 1.41 -7.45
CA ALA A 34 16.68 1.84 -7.75
C ALA A 34 15.77 0.66 -8.11
N GLU A 35 16.25 -0.28 -8.95
CA GLU A 35 15.54 -1.50 -9.33
C GLU A 35 15.24 -2.40 -8.11
N VAL A 36 16.21 -2.59 -7.21
CA VAL A 36 15.98 -3.34 -5.97
C VAL A 36 14.92 -2.67 -5.10
N CYS A 37 14.93 -1.34 -5.00
CA CYS A 37 13.91 -0.61 -4.27
C CYS A 37 12.50 -0.82 -4.87
N ASP A 38 12.40 -0.91 -6.19
CA ASP A 38 11.15 -1.17 -6.92
C ASP A 38 10.62 -2.56 -6.63
N ILE A 39 11.48 -3.58 -6.75
CA ILE A 39 11.14 -4.97 -6.43
C ILE A 39 10.63 -5.09 -4.99
N VAL A 40 11.26 -4.40 -4.03
CA VAL A 40 10.82 -4.40 -2.63
C VAL A 40 9.45 -3.75 -2.47
N ALA A 41 9.21 -2.61 -3.14
CA ALA A 41 7.94 -1.91 -3.09
C ALA A 41 6.81 -2.73 -3.73
N GLU A 42 7.04 -3.29 -4.92
CA GLU A 42 6.10 -4.15 -5.62
C GLU A 42 5.77 -5.39 -4.79
N ARG A 43 6.77 -6.10 -4.27
CA ARG A 43 6.56 -7.26 -3.41
C ARG A 43 5.69 -6.93 -2.20
N GLY A 44 5.98 -5.82 -1.52
CA GLY A 44 5.21 -5.36 -0.37
C GLY A 44 3.75 -5.08 -0.73
N ALA A 45 3.52 -4.41 -1.86
CA ALA A 45 2.19 -4.09 -2.35
C ALA A 45 1.39 -5.35 -2.75
N ARG A 46 2.02 -6.28 -3.47
CA ARG A 46 1.39 -7.56 -3.88
C ARG A 46 1.00 -8.43 -2.68
N LEU A 47 1.87 -8.50 -1.66
CA LEU A 47 1.57 -9.24 -0.43
C LEU A 47 0.40 -8.61 0.34
N ALA A 48 0.36 -7.28 0.44
CA ALA A 48 -0.78 -6.58 1.04
C ALA A 48 -2.08 -6.83 0.27
N GLY A 49 -2.03 -6.76 -1.07
CA GLY A 49 -3.16 -7.08 -1.94
C GLY A 49 -3.66 -8.50 -1.73
N ALA A 50 -2.76 -9.49 -1.64
CA ALA A 50 -3.11 -10.89 -1.39
C ALA A 50 -3.79 -11.07 -0.02
N GLY A 51 -3.34 -10.33 1.01
CA GLY A 51 -3.99 -10.32 2.32
C GLY A 51 -5.41 -9.76 2.30
N ILE A 52 -5.64 -8.67 1.55
CA ILE A 52 -6.96 -8.07 1.35
C ILE A 52 -7.89 -9.06 0.63
N VAL A 53 -7.47 -9.57 -0.52
CA VAL A 53 -8.24 -10.54 -1.31
C VAL A 53 -8.53 -11.81 -0.50
N GLY A 54 -7.53 -12.32 0.22
CA GLY A 54 -7.66 -13.48 1.09
C GLY A 54 -8.72 -13.30 2.17
N THR A 55 -8.73 -12.14 2.84
CA THR A 55 -9.74 -11.79 3.86
C THR A 55 -11.15 -11.74 3.26
N ILE A 56 -11.32 -11.05 2.14
CA ILE A 56 -12.63 -10.89 1.49
C ILE A 56 -13.15 -12.24 0.96
N LYS A 57 -12.24 -13.06 0.41
CA LYS A 57 -12.54 -14.43 -0.04
C LYS A 57 -12.97 -15.32 1.14
N LYS A 58 -12.26 -15.23 2.28
CA LYS A 58 -12.61 -15.98 3.50
C LYS A 58 -13.99 -15.62 4.04
N LEU A 59 -14.40 -14.36 3.89
CA LEU A 59 -15.74 -13.87 4.26
C LEU A 59 -16.84 -14.28 3.25
N GLY A 60 -16.49 -14.91 2.12
CA GLY A 60 -17.45 -15.32 1.08
C GLY A 60 -18.08 -14.14 0.31
N ARG A 61 -17.42 -12.98 0.32
CA ARG A 61 -18.00 -11.73 -0.22
C ARG A 61 -17.58 -11.41 -1.65
N ILE A 62 -16.48 -12.00 -2.12
CA ILE A 62 -15.79 -11.62 -3.37
C ILE A 62 -16.68 -11.59 -4.63
N ALA A 63 -17.64 -12.50 -4.74
CA ALA A 63 -18.55 -12.61 -5.90
C ALA A 63 -19.95 -12.04 -5.65
N ASN A 64 -20.31 -11.82 -4.38
CA ASN A 64 -21.70 -11.59 -3.98
C ASN A 64 -21.93 -10.16 -3.45
N LYS A 65 -20.88 -9.47 -3.00
CA LYS A 65 -20.97 -8.18 -2.34
C LYS A 65 -19.76 -7.31 -2.63
N ARG A 66 -20.02 -6.05 -2.97
CA ARG A 66 -19.00 -5.00 -2.99
C ARG A 66 -18.43 -4.80 -1.57
N SER A 67 -17.11 -4.71 -1.48
CA SER A 67 -16.36 -4.55 -0.24
C SER A 67 -15.43 -3.34 -0.40
N VAL A 68 -15.58 -2.36 0.49
CA VAL A 68 -14.71 -1.20 0.57
C VAL A 68 -13.66 -1.45 1.65
N VAL A 69 -12.40 -1.25 1.31
CA VAL A 69 -11.22 -1.46 2.14
C VAL A 69 -10.57 -0.10 2.34
N THR A 70 -10.71 0.43 3.54
CA THR A 70 -10.07 1.69 3.92
C THR A 70 -8.65 1.40 4.38
N VAL A 71 -7.67 2.04 3.74
CA VAL A 71 -6.25 1.91 4.07
C VAL A 71 -5.77 3.19 4.73
N GLU A 72 -5.04 3.03 5.83
CA GLU A 72 -4.41 4.10 6.58
C GLU A 72 -2.90 3.89 6.61
N GLY A 73 -2.13 4.99 6.58
CA GLY A 73 -0.68 4.98 6.74
C GLY A 73 0.06 5.70 5.61
N GLY A 74 1.14 6.39 5.97
CA GLY A 74 1.91 7.26 5.07
C GLY A 74 2.47 6.57 3.83
N LEU A 75 2.68 5.24 3.89
CA LEU A 75 3.09 4.45 2.72
C LEU A 75 2.01 4.48 1.64
N TYR A 76 0.76 4.14 1.97
CA TYR A 76 -0.32 4.19 1.00
C TYR A 76 -0.66 5.63 0.59
N GLU A 77 -0.57 6.58 1.53
CA GLU A 77 -0.93 7.99 1.34
C GLU A 77 0.03 8.77 0.44
N HIS A 78 1.34 8.63 0.65
CA HIS A 78 2.33 9.48 -0.01
C HIS A 78 3.09 8.75 -1.12
N TYR A 79 3.05 7.41 -1.17
CA TYR A 79 3.83 6.64 -2.12
C TYR A 79 2.97 6.08 -3.27
N ARG A 80 2.82 6.88 -4.33
CA ARG A 80 1.96 6.55 -5.50
C ARG A 80 2.31 5.23 -6.18
N VAL A 81 3.60 4.91 -6.32
CA VAL A 81 4.04 3.66 -6.98
C VAL A 81 3.57 2.43 -6.20
N PHE A 82 3.74 2.43 -4.88
CA PHE A 82 3.22 1.37 -4.03
C PHE A 82 1.70 1.22 -4.13
N ARG A 83 0.97 2.34 -4.13
CA ARG A 83 -0.49 2.34 -4.32
C ARG A 83 -0.88 1.70 -5.66
N ASN A 84 -0.20 2.05 -6.74
CA ASN A 84 -0.48 1.48 -8.06
C ASN A 84 -0.22 -0.03 -8.08
N TYR A 85 0.91 -0.50 -7.55
CA TYR A 85 1.18 -1.93 -7.44
C TYR A 85 0.13 -2.67 -6.61
N LEU A 86 -0.38 -2.06 -5.53
CA LEU A 86 -1.42 -2.65 -4.70
C LEU A 86 -2.71 -2.85 -5.52
N HIS A 87 -3.20 -1.79 -6.16
CA HIS A 87 -4.40 -1.85 -7.01
C HIS A 87 -4.24 -2.84 -8.17
N SER A 88 -3.12 -2.78 -8.90
CA SER A 88 -2.82 -3.71 -9.98
C SER A 88 -2.77 -5.16 -9.51
N SER A 89 -2.18 -5.44 -8.35
CA SER A 89 -2.10 -6.80 -7.81
C SER A 89 -3.48 -7.38 -7.48
N VAL A 90 -4.38 -6.55 -6.94
CA VAL A 90 -5.76 -6.96 -6.64
C VAL A 90 -6.53 -7.20 -7.92
N TRP A 91 -6.37 -6.32 -8.91
CA TRP A 91 -6.98 -6.51 -10.22
C TRP A 91 -6.48 -7.79 -10.91
N GLU A 92 -5.17 -8.07 -10.87
CA GLU A 92 -4.57 -9.28 -11.44
C GLU A 92 -5.12 -10.56 -10.80
N MET A 93 -5.29 -10.59 -9.48
CA MET A 93 -5.80 -11.77 -8.76
C MET A 93 -7.31 -12.00 -8.96
N LEU A 94 -8.09 -10.95 -9.17
CA LEU A 94 -9.55 -11.01 -9.27
C LEU A 94 -10.06 -11.04 -10.70
N GLY A 95 -9.26 -10.56 -11.66
CA GLY A 95 -9.64 -10.39 -13.04
C GLY A 95 -10.72 -9.32 -13.24
N ASN A 96 -11.14 -9.15 -14.49
CA ASN A 96 -12.12 -8.14 -14.88
C ASN A 96 -13.51 -8.35 -14.28
N GLU A 97 -13.87 -9.59 -13.92
CA GLU A 97 -15.22 -9.92 -13.44
C GLU A 97 -15.44 -9.57 -11.96
N LEU A 98 -14.39 -9.68 -11.13
CA LEU A 98 -14.51 -9.56 -9.67
C LEU A 98 -13.76 -8.37 -9.08
N SER A 99 -12.90 -7.69 -9.84
CA SER A 99 -12.08 -6.58 -9.33
C SER A 99 -12.93 -5.39 -8.86
N ASP A 100 -14.03 -5.08 -9.54
CA ASP A 100 -14.96 -4.00 -9.15
C ASP A 100 -15.64 -4.24 -7.79
N ASN A 101 -15.62 -5.48 -7.30
CA ASN A 101 -16.16 -5.83 -5.98
C ASN A 101 -15.21 -5.48 -4.83
N VAL A 102 -13.96 -5.11 -5.10
CA VAL A 102 -12.96 -4.75 -4.07
C VAL A 102 -12.43 -3.36 -4.33
N ILE A 103 -12.79 -2.42 -3.46
CA ILE A 103 -12.41 -1.01 -3.60
C ILE A 103 -11.48 -0.62 -2.48
N ILE A 104 -10.34 -0.06 -2.83
CA ILE A 104 -9.30 0.31 -1.88
C ILE A 104 -9.18 1.84 -1.86
N GLU A 105 -9.51 2.44 -0.73
CA GLU A 105 -9.59 3.90 -0.57
C GLU A 105 -8.81 4.38 0.65
N HIS A 106 -8.50 5.67 0.67
CA HIS A 106 -7.91 6.32 1.85
C HIS A 106 -8.92 6.35 3.00
N SER A 107 -8.43 6.07 4.19
CA SER A 107 -9.19 6.35 5.41
C SER A 107 -9.33 7.87 5.61
N HIS A 108 -10.57 8.35 5.79
CA HIS A 108 -10.87 9.77 6.01
C HIS A 108 -11.08 10.12 7.50
N GLY A 109 -11.13 9.14 8.40
CA GLY A 109 -11.48 9.32 9.82
C GLY A 109 -10.60 8.59 10.83
N GLY A 110 -9.65 7.76 10.35
CA GLY A 110 -8.64 7.10 11.17
C GLY A 110 -9.16 6.19 12.29
N SER A 111 -8.23 5.65 13.07
CA SER A 111 -8.56 4.85 14.27
C SER A 111 -9.34 5.60 15.35
N GLY A 112 -9.28 6.94 15.36
CA GLY A 112 -9.98 7.80 16.32
C GLY A 112 -11.50 7.81 16.16
N ALA A 113 -12.01 7.85 14.93
CA ALA A 113 -13.46 7.72 14.71
C ALA A 113 -13.95 6.31 15.07
N GLY A 114 -13.18 5.28 14.68
CA GLY A 114 -13.51 3.88 14.99
C GLY A 114 -13.57 3.60 16.49
N SER A 115 -12.64 4.15 17.27
CA SER A 115 -12.65 3.99 18.74
C SER A 115 -13.83 4.70 19.40
N LEU A 116 -14.23 5.87 18.90
CA LEU A 116 -15.42 6.57 19.38
C LEU A 116 -16.69 5.76 19.12
N PHE A 117 -16.88 5.23 17.90
CA PHE A 117 -18.03 4.38 17.58
C PHE A 117 -18.04 3.10 18.43
N LEU A 118 -16.87 2.51 18.65
CA LEU A 118 -16.75 1.34 19.51
C LEU A 118 -17.15 1.67 20.96
N ALA A 119 -16.66 2.78 21.52
CA ALA A 119 -17.03 3.22 22.86
C ALA A 119 -18.54 3.52 22.98
N ALA A 120 -19.11 4.21 21.99
CA ALA A 120 -20.56 4.49 21.94
C ALA A 120 -21.41 3.22 21.84
N SER A 121 -20.93 2.16 21.17
CA SER A 121 -21.65 0.88 21.10
C SER A 121 -21.67 0.11 22.42
N GLN A 122 -20.78 0.43 23.37
CA GLN A 122 -20.74 -0.20 24.70
C GLN A 122 -21.69 0.46 25.70
N THR A 123 -22.08 1.72 25.47
CA THR A 123 -22.95 2.48 26.39
C THR A 123 -24.43 2.11 26.33
N GLU A 124 -24.88 1.29 25.38
CA GLU A 124 -26.29 0.85 25.30
C GLU A 124 -26.63 -0.35 26.22
N ASN A 125 -25.66 -0.93 26.94
CA ASN A 125 -25.87 -2.16 27.73
C ASN A 125 -25.99 -1.97 29.26
N ASP A 126 -25.99 -0.73 29.77
CA ASP A 126 -26.01 -0.48 31.23
C ASP A 126 -27.40 -0.15 31.82
N ASP A 127 -28.50 -0.29 31.06
CA ASP A 127 -29.88 -0.01 31.52
C ASP A 127 -30.82 -1.25 31.53
N SER A 128 -30.32 -2.45 31.87
CA SER A 128 -31.15 -3.65 32.09
C SER A 128 -30.91 -4.34 33.44
#